data_AF-A0AAV3R2B6-F1
#
_entry.id   AF-A0AAV3R2B6-F1
#
_cell.length_a   1.000
_cell.length_b   1.000
_cell.length_c   1.000
_cell.angle_alpha   90.00
_cell.angle_beta   90.00
_cell.angle_gamma   90.00
#
_symmetry.space_group_name_H-M   'P 1'
#
loop_
_entity.id
_entity.type
_entity.pdbx_description
1 polymer ?
#
loop_
_entity_poly.entity_id
_entity_poly.type
_entity_poly.pdbx_seq_one_letter_code
_entity_poly.pdbx_strand_id
1 'polypeptide(L)' 'MVANSMQATVEKTDSFKWTIEGFSKLTETKYSEIFYMGGIAWRLLIFLKENKNVDYLSIYLDVMDLETRSQQGWSIESSL' A
#
# COMPACT_ATOMS: atom_id res chain seq x y z
N MET A 1 -10.13 -20.89 34.99
CA MET A 1 -9.08 -20.41 34.07
C MET A 1 -9.76 -19.83 32.86
N VAL A 2 -9.72 -18.51 32.67
CA VAL A 2 -10.20 -17.87 31.46
C VAL A 2 -8.95 -17.32 30.79
N ALA A 3 -8.54 -17.92 29.69
CA ALA A 3 -7.45 -17.38 28.88
C ALA A 3 -7.96 -16.06 28.30
N ASN A 4 -7.41 -14.97 28.83
CA ASN A 4 -7.57 -13.63 28.30
C ASN A 4 -7.06 -13.67 26.87
N SER A 5 -7.97 -13.65 25.89
CA SER A 5 -7.60 -13.49 24.50
C SER A 5 -6.91 -12.13 24.40
N MET A 6 -5.64 -12.14 24.00
CA MET A 6 -4.96 -10.92 23.59
C MET A 6 -5.72 -10.38 22.38
N GLN A 7 -6.75 -9.57 22.61
CA GLN A 7 -7.10 -8.53 21.67
C GLN A 7 -5.91 -7.57 21.73
N ALA A 8 -4.89 -7.88 20.93
CA ALA A 8 -3.94 -6.87 20.53
C ALA A 8 -4.80 -5.75 19.97
N THR A 9 -4.88 -4.63 20.68
CA THR A 9 -5.32 -3.37 20.14
C THR A 9 -4.43 -3.16 18.93
N VAL A 10 -4.93 -3.49 17.74
CA VAL A 10 -4.29 -3.11 16.49
C VAL A 10 -4.30 -1.60 16.59
N GLU A 11 -3.15 -1.02 16.95
CA GLU A 11 -3.03 0.42 17.01
C GLU A 11 -3.51 0.94 15.68
N LYS A 12 -4.58 1.75 15.74
CA LYS A 12 -5.14 2.36 14.55
C LYS A 12 -4.10 3.36 14.06
N THR A 13 -3.20 2.89 13.19
CA THR A 13 -2.20 3.74 12.58
C THR A 13 -2.87 4.53 11.47
N ASP A 14 -3.08 5.83 11.71
CA ASP A 14 -3.69 6.74 10.72
C ASP A 14 -2.73 7.02 9.53
N SER A 15 -1.49 6.54 9.59
CA SER A 15 -0.51 6.71 8.52
C SER A 15 0.36 5.48 8.33
N PHE A 16 0.78 5.27 7.08
CA PHE A 16 1.75 4.26 6.68
C PHE A 16 2.98 4.97 6.09
N LYS A 17 4.18 4.48 6.43
CA LYS A 17 5.45 5.04 5.96
C LYS A 17 6.28 3.95 5.29
N TRP A 18 6.55 4.12 4.01
CA TRP A 18 7.45 3.28 3.24
C TRP A 18 8.80 3.99 3.04
N THR A 19 9.90 3.34 3.47
CA THR A 19 11.26 3.86 3.26
C THR A 19 11.93 3.11 2.12
N ILE A 20 12.46 3.85 1.14
CA ILE A 20 13.15 3.27 -0.02
C ILE A 20 14.63 3.60 0.05
N GLU A 21 15.42 2.58 0.35
CA GLU A 21 16.87 2.71 0.37
C GLU A 21 17.45 2.77 -1.04
N GLY A 22 18.47 3.59 -1.23
CA GLY A 22 19.14 3.71 -2.53
C GLY A 22 18.24 4.26 -3.64
N PHE A 23 17.29 5.13 -3.30
CA PHE A 23 16.29 5.68 -4.23
C PHE A 23 16.85 6.18 -5.58
N SER A 24 18.01 6.83 -5.58
CA SER A 24 18.65 7.33 -6.83
C SER A 24 19.18 6.23 -7.76
N LYS A 25 19.26 4.99 -7.29
CA LYS A 25 19.77 3.82 -8.04
C LYS A 25 18.65 2.89 -8.51
N LEU A 26 17.39 3.27 -8.32
CA LEU A 26 16.27 2.44 -8.72
C LEU A 26 16.23 2.28 -10.25
N THR A 27 16.22 1.03 -10.71
CA THR A 27 16.12 0.67 -12.13
C THR A 27 14.90 -0.18 -12.46
N GLU A 28 14.15 -0.58 -11.42
CA GLU A 28 13.02 -1.50 -11.52
C GLU A 28 11.85 -1.01 -10.67
N THR A 29 10.65 -1.48 -11.01
CA THR A 29 9.45 -1.28 -10.21
C THR A 29 9.67 -1.76 -8.78
N LYS A 30 9.27 -0.94 -7.80
CA LYS A 30 9.35 -1.27 -6.37
C LYS A 30 7.97 -1.33 -5.74
N TYR A 31 7.83 -2.20 -4.76
CA TYR A 31 6.62 -2.42 -3.99
C TYR A 31 6.91 -2.22 -2.51
N SER A 32 5.98 -1.60 -1.79
CA SER A 32 5.99 -1.62 -0.32
C SER A 32 5.53 -2.98 0.21
N GLU A 33 5.70 -3.20 1.51
CA GLU A 33 4.89 -4.15 2.26
C GLU A 33 3.38 -3.86 2.11
N ILE A 34 2.57 -4.90 2.34
CA ILE A 34 1.11 -4.73 2.45
C ILE A 34 0.83 -4.10 3.81
N PHE A 35 0.02 -3.06 3.83
CA PHE A 35 -0.44 -2.41 5.05
C PHE A 35 -1.97 -2.37 5.09
N TYR A 36 -2.51 -2.38 6.30
CA TYR A 36 -3.95 -2.36 6.52
C TYR A 36 -4.39 -0.99 7.00
N MET A 37 -5.32 -0.36 6.29
CA MET A 37 -5.88 0.94 6.68
C MET A 37 -7.34 0.99 6.26
N GLY A 38 -8.22 1.42 7.18
CA GLY A 38 -9.67 1.38 6.95
C GLY A 38 -10.24 -0.03 6.73
N GLY A 39 -9.56 -1.07 7.24
CA GLY A 39 -9.95 -2.47 7.04
C GLY A 39 -9.60 -3.05 5.66
N ILE A 40 -8.91 -2.28 4.82
CA ILE A 40 -8.52 -2.69 3.46
C ILE A 40 -7.01 -2.96 3.44
N ALA A 41 -6.62 -4.01 2.71
CA ALA A 41 -5.22 -4.32 2.42
C ALA A 41 -4.73 -3.47 1.23
N TRP A 42 -3.81 -2.55 1.52
CA TRP A 42 -3.22 -1.62 0.56
C TRP A 42 -1.77 -1.95 0.28
N ARG A 43 -1.27 -1.46 -0.86
CA ARG A 43 0.15 -1.47 -1.21
C ARG A 43 0.51 -0.21 -2.01
N LEU A 44 1.67 0.37 -1.74
CA LEU A 44 2.27 1.37 -2.62
C LEU A 44 3.18 0.69 -3.65
N LEU A 45 3.19 1.20 -4.87
CA LEU A 45 4.19 0.83 -5.86
C LEU A 45 4.75 2.04 -6.59
N ILE A 46 6.03 1.96 -6.93
CA ILE A 46 6.70 2.88 -7.84
C ILE A 46 6.87 2.16 -9.14
N PHE A 47 6.24 2.67 -10.19
CA PHE A 47 6.40 2.13 -11.53
C PHE A 47 7.43 2.98 -12.28
N LEU A 48 8.65 2.45 -12.41
CA LEU A 48 9.67 3.04 -13.27
C LEU A 48 9.37 2.58 -14.69
N LYS A 49 8.56 3.37 -15.39
CA LYS A 49 8.39 3.18 -16.84
C LYS A 49 9.76 3.33 -17.49
N GLU A 50 10.08 2.54 -18.51
CA GLU A 50 11.30 2.69 -19.35
C GLU A 50 11.35 4.03 -20.13
N ASN A 51 10.69 5.07 -19.65
CA ASN A 51 10.66 6.38 -20.30
C ASN A 51 11.88 7.18 -19.83
N LYS A 52 13.02 6.91 -20.46
CA LYS A 52 14.35 7.44 -20.12
C LYS A 52 14.51 8.97 -20.12
N ASN A 53 13.44 9.74 -20.34
CA ASN A 53 13.48 11.20 -20.58
C ASN A 53 12.43 11.98 -19.76
N VAL A 54 12.05 11.53 -18.57
CA VAL A 54 11.16 12.32 -17.70
C VAL A 54 11.67 12.35 -16.27
N ASP A 55 11.79 13.56 -15.71
CA ASP A 55 12.27 13.82 -14.35
C ASP A 55 11.18 13.61 -13.27
N TYR A 56 10.13 12.84 -13.58
CA TYR A 56 9.00 12.59 -12.69
C TYR A 56 8.91 11.12 -12.31
N LEU A 57 8.49 10.88 -11.07
CA LEU A 57 8.20 9.56 -10.53
C LEU A 57 6.68 9.37 -10.42
N SER A 58 6.18 8.22 -10.89
CA SER A 58 4.80 7.82 -10.64
C SER A 58 4.73 6.87 -9.44
N ILE A 59 3.93 7.25 -8.44
CA ILE A 59 3.58 6.42 -7.29
C ILE A 59 2.10 6.04 -7.41
N TYR A 60 1.78 4.76 -7.21
CA TYR A 60 0.42 4.25 -7.23
C TYR A 60 0.07 3.62 -5.88
N LEU A 61 -1.20 3.76 -5.52
CA LEU A 61 -1.82 3.03 -4.43
C LEU A 61 -2.65 1.89 -5.04
N ASP A 62 -2.41 0.68 -4.59
CA ASP A 62 -3.08 -0.53 -5.07
C ASP A 62 -3.84 -1.23 -3.94
N VAL A 63 -4.99 -1.80 -4.28
CA VAL A 63 -5.79 -2.65 -3.39
C VAL A 63 -5.35 -4.09 -3.62
N MET A 64 -4.98 -4.78 -2.54
CA MET A 64 -4.45 -6.15 -2.62
C MET A 64 -5.52 -7.23 -2.50
N ASP A 65 -6.71 -6.88 -2.01
CA ASP A 65 -7.80 -7.84 -1.88
C ASP A 65 -8.42 -8.18 -3.25
N LEU A 66 -8.26 -9.43 -3.67
CA LEU A 66 -8.79 -9.94 -4.94
C LEU A 66 -10.31 -9.92 -4.98
N GLU A 67 -10.99 -10.18 -3.85
CA GLU A 67 -12.46 -10.14 -3.81
C GLU A 67 -12.97 -8.74 -4.07
N THR A 68 -12.40 -7.74 -3.40
CA THR A 68 -12.68 -6.33 -3.68
C THR A 68 -12.38 -6.00 -5.13
N ARG A 69 -11.19 -6.33 -5.67
CA ARG A 69 -10.82 -6.02 -7.07
C ARG A 69 -11.72 -6.64 -8.12
N SER A 70 -12.28 -7.82 -7.85
CA SER A 70 -13.09 -8.59 -8.80
C SER A 70 -14.56 -8.18 -8.84
N GLN A 71 -15.02 -7.35 -7.91
CA GLN A 71 -16.39 -6.81 -7.97
C GLN A 71 -16.51 -5.78 -9.10
N GLN A 72 -17.65 -5.74 -9.78
CA GLN A 72 -17.94 -4.66 -10.73
C GLN A 72 -18.56 -3.48 -9.97
N GLY A 73 -18.08 -2.26 -10.26
CA GLY A 73 -18.71 -1.03 -9.78
C GLY A 73 -18.38 -0.61 -8.35
N TRP A 74 -17.38 -1.22 -7.70
CA TRP A 74 -16.91 -0.73 -6.39
C TRP A 74 -16.03 0.51 -6.56
N SER A 75 -16.06 1.37 -5.55
CA SER A 75 -15.09 2.44 -5.35
C SER A 75 -14.76 2.52 -3.88
N ILE A 76 -13.51 2.86 -3.56
CA ILE A 76 -13.11 3.18 -2.19
C ILE A 76 -12.90 4.68 -2.16
N GLU A 77 -13.78 5.39 -1.48
CA GLU A 77 -13.53 6.78 -1.10
C GLU A 77 -12.67 6.77 0.16
N SER A 78 -11.42 7.23 0.04
CA SER A 78 -10.59 7.51 1.20
C SER A 78 -10.46 9.02 1.36
N SER A 79 -11.01 9.56 2.43
CA SER A 79 -10.62 10.88 2.92
C SER A 79 -9.37 10.67 3.78
N LEU A 80 -8.20 11.00 3.24
CA LEU A 80 -6.99 11.20 4.04
C LEU A 80 -7.19 12.37 5.01
#